data_AF-A0A1S3S2M9-F1
#
_entry.id   AF-A0A1S3S2M9-F1
#
_cell.length_a   1.000
_cell.length_b   1.000
_cell.length_c   1.000
_cell.angle_alpha   90.00
_cell.angle_beta   90.00
_cell.angle_gamma   90.00
#
_symmetry.space_group_name_H-M   'P 1'
#
loop_
_entity.id
_entity.type
_entity.pdbx_description
1 polymer ?
#
loop_
_entity_poly.entity_id
_entity_poly.type
_entity_poly.pdbx_seq_one_letter_code
_entity_poly.pdbx_strand_id
1 'polypeptide(L)'
;MSHRKFHAPRHGHMGFLPCKRSKKHRGKPRSWPQDDPSQPVHLTAFMGYKAGMTHILREVHRTGLKQAKRESVEAVTIIETPPVMVVGVVGYIDTVRGLRSFKTIFAEHLSDECKRRFYKSWYKSKKKAFTKYAKKWTDESGKKQLEKDFNNMKKYCTSIRVLIHTQV
;
A
#
# COMPACT_ATOMS: atom_id res chain seq x y z
N MET A 1 -20.06 -2.02 -48.13
CA MET A 1 -18.93 -2.66 -47.42
C MET A 1 -19.28 -4.13 -47.20
N SER A 2 -18.45 -5.07 -47.67
CA SER A 2 -18.70 -6.51 -47.43
C SER A 2 -18.35 -6.86 -45.98
N HIS A 3 -19.05 -7.84 -45.42
CA HIS A 3 -18.74 -8.37 -44.09
C HIS A 3 -17.38 -9.09 -44.09
N ARG A 4 -16.83 -9.30 -42.89
CA ARG A 4 -15.57 -10.01 -42.68
C ARG A 4 -15.71 -11.48 -43.08
N LYS A 5 -14.87 -11.97 -44.01
CA LYS A 5 -14.95 -13.33 -44.60
C LYS A 5 -14.58 -14.47 -43.63
N PHE A 6 -13.64 -14.25 -42.70
CA PHE A 6 -13.23 -15.23 -41.70
C PHE A 6 -13.17 -14.58 -40.32
N HIS A 7 -13.71 -15.23 -39.29
CA HIS A 7 -13.62 -14.75 -37.92
C HIS A 7 -12.15 -14.71 -37.46
N ALA A 8 -11.81 -13.73 -36.62
CA ALA A 8 -10.61 -13.83 -35.79
C ALA A 8 -10.88 -13.28 -34.38
N PRO A 9 -10.06 -13.69 -33.40
CA PRO A 9 -10.12 -13.14 -32.06
C PRO A 9 -9.91 -11.62 -32.04
N ARG A 10 -10.44 -10.98 -31.00
CA ARG A 10 -10.17 -9.57 -30.74
C ARG A 10 -8.70 -9.37 -30.38
N HIS A 11 -8.06 -8.38 -30.98
CA HIS A 11 -6.73 -7.94 -30.56
C HIS A 11 -6.83 -7.04 -29.31
N GLY A 12 -6.25 -7.52 -28.21
CA GLY A 12 -6.16 -6.78 -26.95
C GLY A 12 -7.38 -6.92 -26.04
N HIS A 13 -7.15 -6.70 -24.75
CA HIS A 13 -8.15 -6.86 -23.70
C HIS A 13 -8.76 -5.52 -23.29
N MET A 14 -10.10 -5.42 -23.35
CA MET A 14 -10.84 -4.16 -23.12
C MET A 14 -10.78 -3.64 -21.69
N GLY A 15 -10.53 -4.51 -20.70
CA GLY A 15 -10.44 -4.11 -19.29
C GLY A 15 -9.21 -3.25 -18.95
N PHE A 16 -8.22 -3.14 -19.86
CA PHE A 16 -7.06 -2.25 -19.68
C PHE A 16 -7.24 -0.88 -20.35
N LEU A 17 -8.38 -0.63 -20.97
CA LEU A 17 -8.71 0.71 -21.46
C LEU A 17 -9.11 1.63 -20.31
N PRO A 18 -8.72 2.92 -20.34
CA PRO A 18 -7.85 3.55 -21.35
C PRO A 18 -6.36 3.27 -21.10
N CYS A 19 -5.62 2.91 -22.15
CA CYS A 19 -4.17 2.71 -22.13
C CYS A 19 -3.40 4.04 -22.03
N LYS A 20 -3.53 4.71 -20.88
CA LYS A 20 -2.92 6.02 -20.60
C LYS A 20 -1.88 5.94 -19.48
N ARG A 21 -1.00 6.95 -19.41
CA ARG A 21 -0.01 7.06 -18.33
C ARG A 21 -0.70 7.05 -16.96
N SER A 22 -0.13 6.29 -16.02
CA SER A 22 -0.61 6.27 -14.65
C SER A 22 -0.48 7.67 -14.01
N LYS A 23 -1.50 8.08 -13.25
CA LYS A 23 -1.45 9.35 -12.50
C LYS A 23 -0.46 9.33 -11.34
N LYS A 24 -0.14 8.13 -10.84
CA LYS A 24 0.73 7.90 -9.68
C LYS A 24 1.95 7.11 -10.14
N HIS A 25 3.11 7.50 -9.62
CA HIS A 25 4.38 6.80 -9.81
C HIS A 25 4.36 5.43 -9.11
N ARG A 26 3.60 5.32 -8.01
CA ARG A 26 3.44 4.09 -7.24
C ARG A 26 2.08 3.45 -7.55
N GLY A 27 2.05 2.12 -7.66
CA GLY A 27 0.81 1.37 -7.71
C GLY A 27 0.01 1.58 -6.42
N LYS A 28 -1.30 1.82 -6.54
CA LYS A 28 -2.21 1.90 -5.40
C LYS A 28 -3.18 0.72 -5.48
N PRO A 29 -3.19 -0.20 -4.50
CA PRO A 29 -4.22 -1.23 -4.43
C PRO A 29 -5.60 -0.57 -4.24
N ARG A 30 -6.57 -1.02 -5.04
CA ARG A 30 -7.96 -0.55 -4.94
C ARG A 30 -8.77 -1.42 -3.97
N SER A 31 -8.45 -2.71 -3.94
CA SER A 31 -9.06 -3.70 -3.07
C SER A 31 -7.98 -4.31 -2.20
N TRP A 32 -8.38 -4.66 -0.98
CA TRP A 32 -7.54 -5.33 0.01
C TRP A 32 -8.14 -6.70 0.30
N PRO A 33 -7.36 -7.66 0.83
CA PRO A 33 -7.92 -8.89 1.39
C PRO A 33 -9.04 -8.57 2.39
N GLN A 34 -10.05 -9.44 2.46
CA GLN A 34 -11.09 -9.32 3.48
C GLN A 34 -10.50 -9.62 4.85
N ASP A 35 -10.97 -8.90 5.86
CA ASP A 35 -10.48 -9.03 7.22
C ASP A 35 -11.12 -10.25 7.90
N ASP A 36 -10.31 -11.02 8.63
CA ASP A 36 -10.74 -12.19 9.39
C ASP A 36 -10.38 -11.98 10.87
N PRO A 37 -11.36 -11.64 11.72
CA PRO A 37 -11.11 -11.37 13.14
C PRO A 37 -10.55 -12.53 13.94
N SER A 38 -10.61 -13.77 13.41
CA SER A 38 -10.03 -14.95 14.08
C SER A 38 -8.50 -15.00 13.98
N GLN A 39 -7.93 -14.32 12.98
CA GLN A 39 -6.50 -14.31 12.73
C GLN A 39 -5.80 -13.22 13.54
N PRO A 40 -4.49 -13.41 13.85
CA PRO A 40 -3.71 -12.35 14.49
C PRO A 40 -3.57 -11.14 13.57
N VAL A 41 -3.36 -9.98 14.20
CA VAL A 41 -3.14 -8.72 13.49
C VAL A 41 -1.93 -8.85 12.56
N HIS A 42 -2.13 -8.59 11.28
CA HIS A 42 -1.10 -8.68 10.25
C HIS A 42 -1.19 -7.50 9.27
N LEU A 43 -0.08 -7.23 8.59
CA LEU A 43 -0.03 -6.26 7.50
C LEU A 43 -0.36 -6.96 6.17
N THR A 44 -1.17 -6.31 5.33
CA THR A 44 -1.66 -6.92 4.08
C THR A 44 -0.86 -6.54 2.85
N ALA A 45 0.06 -5.57 2.94
CA ALA A 45 0.96 -5.22 1.86
C ALA A 45 2.28 -4.64 2.35
N PHE A 46 3.26 -4.71 1.45
CA PHE A 46 4.59 -4.14 1.63
C PHE A 46 4.99 -3.31 0.40
N MET A 47 5.90 -2.35 0.59
CA MET A 47 6.47 -1.56 -0.48
C MET A 47 7.90 -2.01 -0.78
N GLY A 48 8.16 -2.46 -2.01
CA GLY A 48 9.49 -2.83 -2.47
C GLY A 48 9.89 -2.08 -3.75
N TYR A 49 11.18 -2.16 -4.08
CA TYR A 49 11.80 -1.57 -5.25
C TYR A 49 12.40 -2.70 -6.11
N LYS A 50 12.11 -2.71 -7.41
CA LYS A 50 12.68 -3.74 -8.29
C LYS A 50 14.17 -3.46 -8.50
N ALA A 51 15.02 -4.36 -8.00
CA ALA A 51 16.48 -4.26 -8.15
C ALA A 51 16.97 -4.91 -9.45
N GLY A 52 16.33 -6.02 -9.85
CA GLY A 52 16.75 -6.75 -11.05
C GLY A 52 15.98 -8.04 -11.26
N MET A 53 16.52 -8.92 -12.10
CA MET A 53 15.98 -10.24 -12.38
C MET A 53 17.15 -11.21 -12.56
N THR A 54 17.02 -12.40 -11.98
CA THR A 54 17.99 -13.50 -12.10
C THR A 54 17.23 -14.80 -12.38
N HIS A 55 17.94 -15.92 -12.45
CA HIS A 55 17.34 -17.25 -12.47
C HIS A 55 17.76 -18.02 -11.21
N ILE A 56 16.88 -18.88 -10.72
CA ILE A 56 17.18 -19.87 -9.69
C ILE A 56 17.01 -21.25 -10.27
N LEU A 57 17.68 -22.20 -9.63
CA LEU A 57 17.49 -23.62 -9.89
C LEU A 57 16.76 -24.20 -8.67
N ARG A 58 15.64 -24.90 -8.91
CA ARG A 58 14.86 -25.56 -7.85
C ARG A 58 14.33 -26.90 -8.32
N GLU A 59 14.09 -27.80 -7.38
CA GLU A 59 13.40 -29.05 -7.66
C GLU A 59 11.88 -28.81 -7.80
N VAL A 60 11.25 -29.44 -8.79
CA VAL A 60 9.80 -29.37 -9.01
C VAL A 60 9.08 -30.48 -8.25
N HIS A 61 8.39 -30.12 -7.17
CA HIS A 61 7.55 -31.04 -6.38
C HIS A 61 6.06 -30.98 -6.81
N ARG A 62 5.78 -31.27 -8.08
CA ARG A 62 4.40 -31.42 -8.58
C ARG A 62 4.22 -32.80 -9.18
N THR A 63 3.36 -33.61 -8.58
CA THR A 63 3.05 -34.97 -9.06
C THR A 63 2.37 -34.93 -10.43
N GLY A 64 2.60 -35.94 -11.27
CA GLY A 64 2.00 -36.05 -12.61
C GLY A 64 2.71 -35.27 -13.73
N LEU A 65 3.71 -34.44 -13.41
CA LEU A 65 4.53 -33.76 -14.42
C LEU A 65 5.74 -34.61 -14.82
N LYS A 66 6.10 -34.58 -16.11
CA LYS A 66 7.34 -35.21 -16.61
C LYS A 66 8.62 -34.66 -15.95
N GLN A 67 8.56 -33.42 -15.45
CA GLN A 67 9.66 -32.73 -14.78
C GLN A 67 9.63 -32.90 -13.24
N ALA A 68 8.74 -33.74 -12.70
CA ALA A 68 8.68 -33.99 -11.27
C ALA A 68 10.01 -34.56 -10.76
N LYS A 69 10.47 -34.08 -9.59
CA LYS A 69 11.75 -34.46 -8.97
C LYS A 69 12.99 -34.19 -9.84
N ARG A 70 12.88 -33.22 -10.75
CA ARG A 70 14.01 -32.71 -11.54
C ARG A 70 14.19 -31.23 -11.28
N GLU A 71 15.41 -30.77 -11.51
CA GLU A 71 15.78 -29.36 -11.41
C GLU A 71 15.19 -28.57 -12.60
N SER A 72 14.52 -27.47 -12.30
CA SER A 72 14.07 -26.48 -13.28
C SER A 72 14.75 -25.14 -13.04
N VAL A 73 15.11 -24.48 -14.13
CA VAL A 73 15.59 -23.10 -14.10
C VAL A 73 14.39 -22.16 -14.19
N GLU A 74 14.14 -21.39 -13.14
CA GLU A 74 13.02 -20.45 -13.05
C GLU A 74 13.53 -19.01 -12.98
N ALA A 75 12.91 -18.14 -13.78
CA ALA A 75 13.15 -16.70 -13.73
C ALA A 75 12.56 -16.09 -12.45
N VAL A 76 13.36 -15.33 -11.70
CA VAL A 76 12.94 -14.64 -10.47
C VAL A 76 13.26 -13.16 -10.52
N THR A 77 12.35 -12.34 -10.00
CA THR A 77 12.58 -10.90 -9.86
C THR A 77 13.08 -10.60 -8.46
N ILE A 78 14.20 -9.89 -8.36
CA ILE A 78 14.75 -9.44 -7.09
C ILE A 78 14.09 -8.10 -6.74
N ILE A 79 13.42 -8.07 -5.59
CA ILE A 79 12.78 -6.87 -5.05
C ILE A 79 13.50 -6.51 -3.75
N GLU A 80 14.11 -5.33 -3.73
CA GLU A 80 14.68 -4.73 -2.53
C GLU A 80 13.54 -4.21 -1.64
N THR A 81 13.49 -4.70 -0.41
CA THR A 81 12.43 -4.38 0.57
C THR A 81 13.06 -3.77 1.81
N PRO A 82 13.51 -2.50 1.76
CA PRO A 82 14.07 -1.84 2.94
C PRO A 82 12.99 -1.74 4.04
N PRO A 83 13.38 -1.68 5.32
CA PRO A 83 12.43 -1.50 6.42
C PRO A 83 11.53 -0.29 6.18
N VAL A 84 10.25 -0.47 6.46
CA VAL A 84 9.24 0.58 6.28
C VAL A 84 8.86 1.18 7.64
N MET A 85 8.63 2.48 7.67
CA MET A 85 8.32 3.22 8.89
C MET A 85 6.83 3.55 8.95
N VAL A 86 6.19 3.14 10.04
CA VAL A 86 4.80 3.49 10.34
C VAL A 86 4.76 4.91 10.91
N VAL A 87 3.98 5.78 10.27
CA VAL A 87 3.89 7.21 10.65
C VAL A 87 2.51 7.63 11.11
N GLY A 88 1.52 6.74 11.03
CA GLY A 88 0.18 7.04 11.50
C GLY A 88 -0.81 5.93 11.19
N VAL A 89 -2.06 6.18 11.56
CA VAL A 89 -3.19 5.27 11.37
C VAL A 89 -4.38 6.07 10.86
N VAL A 90 -5.14 5.48 9.93
CA VAL A 90 -6.39 6.02 9.39
C VAL A 90 -7.50 5.03 9.69
N GLY A 91 -8.56 5.52 10.33
CA GLY A 91 -9.80 4.78 10.51
C GLY A 91 -10.75 5.04 9.35
N TYR A 92 -11.37 3.97 8.84
CA TYR A 92 -12.43 4.03 7.86
C TYR A 92 -13.75 3.57 8.48
N ILE A 93 -14.79 4.36 8.24
CA ILE A 93 -16.17 4.00 8.58
C ILE A 93 -16.89 3.57 7.31
N ASP A 94 -17.68 2.50 7.42
CA ASP A 94 -18.53 2.09 6.31
C ASP A 94 -19.78 2.97 6.24
N THR A 95 -20.10 3.41 5.04
CA THR A 95 -21.27 4.26 4.77
C THR A 95 -22.00 3.70 3.57
N VAL A 96 -23.25 4.11 3.34
CA VAL A 96 -24.03 3.67 2.17
C VAL A 96 -23.32 3.94 0.84
N ARG A 97 -22.41 4.91 0.78
CA ARG A 97 -21.60 5.25 -0.40
C ARG A 97 -20.21 4.59 -0.40
N GLY A 98 -19.95 3.66 0.52
CA GLY A 98 -18.69 2.97 0.74
C GLY A 98 -17.83 3.55 1.88
N LEU A 99 -16.59 3.08 1.96
CA LEU A 99 -15.66 3.44 3.03
C LEU A 99 -15.26 4.92 2.98
N ARG A 100 -15.52 5.64 4.08
CA ARG A 100 -15.12 7.03 4.27
C ARG A 100 -14.02 7.12 5.32
N SER A 101 -12.99 7.93 5.08
CA SER A 101 -11.98 8.22 6.10
C SER A 101 -12.63 8.98 7.27
N PHE A 102 -12.54 8.42 8.47
CA PHE A 102 -13.14 8.99 9.67
C PHE A 102 -12.15 9.91 10.41
N LYS A 103 -11.03 9.35 10.87
CA LYS A 103 -9.96 10.09 11.54
C LYS A 103 -8.60 9.56 11.11
N THR A 104 -7.62 10.46 11.11
CA THR A 104 -6.22 10.15 10.85
C THR A 104 -5.39 10.61 12.05
N ILE A 105 -4.67 9.69 12.65
CA ILE A 105 -3.77 9.95 13.77
C ILE A 105 -2.34 9.73 13.28
N PHE A 106 -1.47 10.72 13.47
CA PHE A 106 -0.05 10.61 13.13
C PHE A 106 0.78 10.34 14.38
N ALA A 107 1.94 9.71 14.20
CA ALA A 107 2.93 9.55 15.24
C ALA A 107 3.43 10.92 15.75
N GLU A 108 4.00 10.94 16.95
CA GLU A 108 4.60 12.14 17.54
C GLU A 108 5.83 12.59 16.74
N HIS A 109 6.75 11.65 16.51
CA HIS A 109 8.00 11.91 15.80
C HIS A 109 7.91 11.39 14.38
N LEU A 110 7.86 12.32 13.42
CA LEU A 110 7.99 12.00 12.00
C LEU A 110 9.42 12.31 11.53
N SER A 111 10.03 11.35 10.84
CA SER A 111 11.33 11.54 10.19
C SER A 111 11.25 12.60 9.09
N ASP A 112 12.39 13.23 8.79
CA ASP A 112 12.46 14.25 7.76
C ASP A 112 12.23 13.70 6.35
N GLU A 113 12.56 12.43 6.12
CA GLU A 113 12.22 11.69 4.89
C GLU A 113 10.71 11.62 4.66
N CYS A 114 9.94 11.39 5.74
CA CYS A 114 8.49 11.45 5.66
C CYS A 114 8.01 12.86 5.36
N LYS A 115 8.52 13.87 6.09
CA LYS A 115 8.16 15.28 5.90
C LYS A 115 8.47 15.77 4.48
N ARG A 116 9.55 15.28 3.85
CA ARG A 116 9.94 15.58 2.46
C ARG A 116 8.81 15.26 1.47
N ARG A 117 8.02 14.22 1.72
CA ARG A 117 6.90 13.80 0.84
C ARG A 117 5.75 14.81 0.79
N PHE A 118 5.64 15.70 1.77
CA PHE A 118 4.59 16.72 1.84
C PHE A 118 4.95 18.01 1.08
N TYR A 119 6.18 18.12 0.58
CA TYR A 119 6.63 19.30 -0.17
C TYR A 119 7.11 18.91 -1.56
N LYS A 120 6.69 19.68 -2.57
CA LYS A 120 7.27 19.58 -3.92
C LYS A 120 8.71 20.10 -3.96
N SER A 121 8.98 21.21 -3.27
CA SER A 121 10.32 21.80 -3.13
C SER A 121 10.71 21.86 -1.66
N TRP A 122 11.29 20.77 -1.16
CA TRP A 122 11.66 20.64 0.26
C TRP A 122 12.72 21.66 0.70
N TYR A 123 13.80 21.80 -0.07
CA TYR A 123 14.95 22.65 0.29
C TYR A 123 14.63 24.15 0.29
N LYS A 124 13.64 24.59 -0.51
CA LYS A 124 13.15 25.99 -0.52
C LYS A 124 12.06 26.24 0.52
N SER A 125 11.60 25.21 1.23
CA SER A 125 10.49 25.32 2.17
C SER A 125 10.96 25.69 3.57
N LYS A 126 10.04 26.22 4.40
CA LYS A 126 10.27 26.47 5.83
C LYS A 126 10.24 25.19 6.70
N LYS A 127 10.04 24.01 6.10
CA LYS A 127 10.00 22.69 6.78
C LYS A 127 9.08 22.63 8.01
N LYS A 128 7.90 23.27 7.96
CA LYS A 128 6.96 23.37 9.09
C LYS A 128 5.91 22.25 9.17
N ALA A 129 5.97 21.24 8.29
CA ALA A 129 5.02 20.12 8.30
C ALA A 129 5.03 19.40 9.65
N PHE A 130 3.84 19.10 10.17
CA PHE A 130 3.59 18.38 11.44
C PHE A 130 4.13 19.02 12.73
N THR A 131 4.77 20.19 12.67
CA THR A 131 5.31 20.87 13.88
C THR A 131 4.25 21.18 14.92
N LYS A 132 3.08 21.67 14.50
CA LYS A 132 1.93 21.90 15.40
C LYS A 132 1.27 20.61 15.87
N TYR A 133 1.32 19.56 15.06
CA TYR A 133 0.69 18.28 15.39
C TYR A 133 1.51 17.53 16.44
N ALA A 134 2.84 17.53 16.32
CA ALA A 134 3.75 16.95 17.30
C ALA A 134 3.51 17.50 18.72
N LYS A 135 3.23 18.81 18.85
CA LYS A 135 2.88 19.43 20.14
C LYS A 135 1.63 18.84 20.81
N LYS A 136 0.70 18.26 20.04
CA LYS A 136 -0.46 17.59 20.65
C LYS A 136 -0.09 16.37 21.48
N TRP A 137 1.04 15.74 21.18
CA TRP A 137 1.54 14.61 21.96
C TRP A 137 2.27 15.06 23.22
N THR A 138 2.74 16.31 23.30
CA THR A 138 3.36 16.86 24.52
C THR A 138 2.31 17.45 25.46
N ASP A 139 1.33 18.18 24.91
CA ASP A 139 0.32 18.90 25.68
C ASP A 139 -0.74 17.96 26.27
N GLU A 140 -1.10 18.13 27.54
CA GLU A 140 -2.05 17.25 28.23
C GLU A 140 -3.45 17.27 27.58
N SER A 141 -3.92 18.44 27.15
CA SER A 141 -5.17 18.59 26.42
C SER A 141 -5.14 17.89 25.05
N GLY A 142 -3.96 17.89 24.40
CA GLY A 142 -3.73 17.21 23.13
C GLY A 142 -3.75 15.69 23.28
N LYS A 143 -3.10 15.14 24.32
CA LYS A 143 -3.15 13.71 24.65
C LYS A 143 -4.59 13.23 24.88
N LYS A 144 -5.37 13.98 25.68
CA LYS A 144 -6.80 13.70 25.90
C LYS A 144 -7.61 13.68 24.60
N GLN A 145 -7.30 14.60 23.67
CA GLN A 145 -7.93 14.60 22.33
C GLN A 145 -7.53 13.37 21.51
N LEU A 146 -6.27 12.97 21.53
CA LEU A 146 -5.77 11.79 20.81
C LEU A 146 -6.38 10.50 21.34
N GLU A 147 -6.46 10.33 22.67
CA GLU A 147 -7.13 9.19 23.29
C GLU A 147 -8.61 9.10 22.91
N LYS A 148 -9.31 10.25 22.93
CA LYS A 148 -10.69 10.32 22.44
C LYS A 148 -10.79 9.91 20.97
N ASP A 149 -9.83 10.31 20.14
CA ASP A 149 -9.79 9.95 18.73
C ASP A 149 -9.53 8.46 18.53
N PHE A 150 -8.62 7.84 19.30
CA PHE A 150 -8.41 6.39 19.31
C PHE A 150 -9.65 5.62 19.75
N ASN A 151 -10.33 6.08 20.81
CA ASN A 151 -11.56 5.45 21.29
C ASN A 151 -12.69 5.55 20.25
N ASN A 152 -12.82 6.70 19.59
CA ASN A 152 -13.78 6.85 18.49
C ASN A 152 -13.42 5.95 17.30
N MET A 153 -12.13 5.75 17.00
CA MET A 153 -11.71 4.84 15.94
C MET A 153 -12.08 3.39 16.29
N LYS A 154 -11.78 2.93 17.51
CA LYS A 154 -12.17 1.60 17.98
C LYS A 154 -13.69 1.37 17.94
N LYS A 155 -14.48 2.40 18.26
CA LYS A 155 -15.94 2.30 18.34
C LYS A 155 -16.64 2.31 16.98
N TYR A 156 -16.22 3.17 16.06
CA TYR A 156 -16.97 3.46 14.84
C TYR A 156 -16.32 2.95 13.54
N CYS A 157 -15.01 2.69 13.53
CA CYS A 157 -14.34 2.30 12.29
C CYS A 157 -14.47 0.79 12.07
N THR A 158 -14.88 0.42 10.87
CA THR A 158 -14.95 -0.97 10.40
C THR A 158 -13.63 -1.46 9.86
N SER A 159 -12.75 -0.54 9.41
CA SER A 159 -11.42 -0.90 8.92
C SER A 159 -10.38 0.11 9.39
N ILE A 160 -9.25 -0.40 9.85
CA ILE A 160 -8.11 0.42 10.28
C ILE A 160 -6.96 0.19 9.31
N ARG A 161 -6.35 1.27 8.83
CA ARG A 161 -5.20 1.21 7.93
C ARG A 161 -4.02 1.97 8.51
N VAL A 162 -2.85 1.39 8.39
CA VAL A 162 -1.60 2.04 8.81
C VAL A 162 -1.04 2.87 7.67
N LEU A 163 -0.59 4.09 7.97
CA LEU A 163 0.15 4.96 7.07
C LEU A 163 1.63 4.64 7.20
N ILE A 164 2.24 4.30 6.08
CA ILE A 164 3.61 3.82 6.02
C ILE A 164 4.38 4.64 4.98
N HIS A 165 5.65 4.89 5.25
CA HIS A 165 6.59 5.33 4.21
C HIS A 165 7.83 4.45 4.16
N THR A 166 8.43 4.38 2.98
CA THR A 166 9.77 3.81 2.78
C THR A 166 10.84 4.83 3.17
N GLN A 167 12.02 4.33 3.54
CA GLN A 167 13.21 5.12 3.92
C GLN A 167 13.95 5.76 2.71
N VAL A 168 13.24 5.96 1.59
CA VAL A 168 13.76 6.52 0.32
C VAL A 168 13.02 7.81 -0.04
#